data_AF-A0A9C8RIM9-F1
#
_entry.id   AF-A0A9C8RIM9-F1
#
_cell.length_a   1.000
_cell.length_b   1.000
_cell.length_c   1.000
_cell.angle_alpha   90.00
_cell.angle_beta   90.00
_cell.angle_gamma   90.00
#
_symmetry.space_group_name_H-M   'P 1'
#
loop_
_entity.id
_entity.type
_entity.pdbx_description
1 polymer ?
#
loop_
_entity_poly.entity_id
_entity_poly.type
_entity_poly.pdbx_seq_one_letter_code
_entity_poly.pdbx_strand_id
1 'polypeptide(L)'
;MRRIIGKMGPFWGCTTYPACDKKLYDMDGQPSDTPDERYRCPVCTRPLVRAEAKNDADASRGDYWYCTGYNKGCKVTLSDDNGKPADAWRCPRCGHLLKQRRGKNGVFWGCSQYPLCTASFTDMGGKPKGPGFE
;
A
#
# COMPACT_ATOMS: atom_id res chain seq x y z
N MET A 1 10.84 -24.34 -4.19
CA MET A 1 9.96 -23.16 -4.34
C MET A 1 10.46 -22.32 -5.51
N ARG A 2 9.59 -21.62 -6.23
CA ARG A 2 9.97 -20.66 -7.28
C ARG A 2 9.34 -19.30 -7.01
N ARG A 3 10.04 -18.22 -7.33
CA ARG A 3 9.51 -16.85 -7.32
C ARG A 3 8.56 -16.66 -8.49
N ILE A 4 7.37 -16.11 -8.25
CA ILE A 4 6.29 -15.93 -9.22
C ILE A 4 5.81 -14.49 -9.12
N ILE A 5 5.78 -13.77 -10.25
CA ILE A 5 5.26 -12.39 -10.31
C ILE A 5 3.74 -12.43 -10.46
N GLY A 6 3.00 -12.19 -9.38
CA GLY A 6 1.54 -12.21 -9.35
C GLY A 6 0.88 -10.84 -9.53
N LYS A 7 -0.45 -10.80 -9.58
CA LYS A 7 -1.25 -9.55 -9.69
C LYS A 7 -1.05 -8.57 -8.53
N MET A 8 -0.59 -9.00 -7.36
CA MET A 8 -0.33 -8.12 -6.21
C MET A 8 1.17 -7.95 -5.90
N GLY A 9 2.06 -8.54 -6.69
CA GLY A 9 3.50 -8.55 -6.41
C GLY A 9 4.09 -9.95 -6.51
N PRO A 10 5.41 -10.07 -6.32
CA PRO A 10 6.09 -11.36 -6.24
C PRO A 10 5.59 -12.19 -5.04
N PHE A 11 5.57 -13.51 -5.21
CA PHE A 11 5.36 -14.47 -4.14
C PHE A 11 6.12 -15.77 -4.48
N TRP A 12 6.30 -16.64 -3.50
CA TRP A 12 6.95 -17.93 -3.70
C TRP A 12 5.91 -19.06 -3.74
N GLY A 13 5.91 -19.85 -4.80
CA GLY A 13 5.04 -21.00 -4.98
C GLY A 13 5.81 -22.31 -5.12
N CYS A 14 5.14 -23.44 -4.92
CA CYS A 14 5.74 -24.76 -5.18
C CYS A 14 6.07 -24.92 -6.67
N THR A 15 7.16 -25.62 -6.97
CA THR A 15 7.51 -26.01 -8.35
C THR A 15 6.63 -27.16 -8.86
N THR A 16 6.07 -27.95 -7.95
CA THR A 16 5.24 -29.13 -8.23
C THR A 16 3.73 -28.83 -8.21
N TYR A 17 3.31 -27.57 -8.35
CA TYR A 17 1.89 -27.23 -8.47
C TYR A 17 1.25 -28.02 -9.63
N PRO A 18 0.07 -28.67 -9.44
CA PRO A 18 -0.85 -28.52 -8.32
C PRO A 18 -0.65 -29.49 -7.13
N ALA A 19 0.31 -30.42 -7.17
CA ALA A 19 0.55 -31.37 -6.08
C ALA A 19 0.98 -30.68 -4.77
N CYS A 20 1.51 -29.46 -4.86
CA CYS A 20 1.78 -28.57 -3.74
C CYS A 20 1.26 -27.17 -4.08
N ASP A 21 0.43 -26.61 -3.23
CA ASP A 21 -0.21 -25.30 -3.40
C ASP A 21 0.23 -24.26 -2.36
N LYS A 22 1.21 -24.61 -1.52
CA LYS A 22 1.80 -23.71 -0.51
C LYS A 22 2.31 -22.43 -1.18
N LYS A 23 1.93 -21.29 -0.59
CA LYS A 23 2.39 -19.95 -0.97
C LYS A 23 3.15 -19.33 0.19
N LEU A 24 4.29 -18.75 -0.12
CA LEU A 24 5.17 -18.04 0.81
C LEU A 24 5.29 -16.58 0.35
N TYR A 25 5.51 -15.67 1.29
CA TYR A 25 5.78 -14.27 1.01
C TYR A 25 7.14 -14.12 0.33
N ASP A 26 7.28 -13.07 -0.49
CA ASP A 26 8.56 -12.62 -1.01
C ASP A 26 9.10 -11.55 -0.05
N MET A 27 10.19 -11.85 0.64
CA MET A 27 10.94 -10.89 1.44
C MET A 27 12.28 -10.62 0.74
N ASP A 28 12.33 -9.51 0.00
CA ASP A 28 13.51 -9.09 -0.77
C ASP A 28 14.07 -10.22 -1.67
N GLY A 29 13.18 -10.91 -2.39
CA GLY A 29 13.56 -12.00 -3.27
C GLY A 29 13.87 -13.33 -2.56
N GLN A 30 13.46 -13.51 -1.30
CA GLN A 30 13.56 -14.78 -0.58
C GLN A 30 12.19 -15.27 -0.08
N PRO A 31 11.94 -16.59 -0.03
CA PRO A 31 10.70 -17.14 0.48
C PRO A 31 10.61 -17.03 2.01
N SER A 32 9.47 -16.58 2.52
CA SER A 32 9.16 -16.62 3.96
C SER A 32 7.73 -17.07 4.25
N ASP A 33 7.54 -17.80 5.35
CA ASP A 33 6.24 -18.19 5.88
C ASP A 33 5.53 -17.06 6.62
N THR A 34 6.26 -16.06 7.09
CA THR A 34 5.74 -14.85 7.70
C THR A 34 5.99 -13.63 6.82
N PRO A 35 5.10 -12.62 6.80
CA PRO A 35 5.38 -11.35 6.16
C PRO A 35 6.40 -10.54 6.98
N ASP A 36 6.94 -9.47 6.39
CA ASP A 36 7.71 -8.48 7.13
C ASP A 36 6.84 -7.81 8.21
N GLU A 37 7.23 -7.98 9.48
CA GLU A 37 6.48 -7.45 10.62
C GLU A 37 6.82 -6.00 10.97
N ARG A 38 7.85 -5.41 10.33
CA ARG A 38 8.29 -4.03 10.61
C ARG A 38 7.20 -3.00 10.32
N TYR A 39 6.39 -3.27 9.29
CA TYR A 39 5.42 -2.31 8.78
C TYR A 39 4.00 -2.81 8.91
N ARG A 40 3.17 -2.05 9.63
CA ARG A 40 1.77 -2.38 9.91
C ARG A 40 0.83 -1.47 9.14
N CYS A 41 -0.29 -2.04 8.70
CA CYS A 41 -1.33 -1.33 8.00
C CYS A 41 -1.92 -0.23 8.92
N PRO A 42 -1.95 1.04 8.48
CA PRO A 42 -2.48 2.15 9.29
C PRO A 42 -3.99 2.02 9.55
N VAL A 43 -4.69 1.16 8.80
CA VAL A 43 -6.14 0.94 8.92
C VAL A 43 -6.49 -0.23 9.84
N CYS A 44 -5.85 -1.39 9.64
CA CYS A 44 -6.25 -2.63 10.31
C CYS A 44 -5.11 -3.36 11.03
N THR A 45 -3.95 -2.70 11.20
CA THR A 45 -2.76 -3.15 11.94
C THR A 45 -2.07 -4.44 11.47
N ARG A 46 -2.65 -5.14 10.50
CA ARG A 46 -2.03 -6.30 9.83
C ARG A 46 -0.74 -5.90 9.10
N PRO A 47 0.22 -6.83 8.93
CA PRO A 47 1.45 -6.56 8.19
C PRO A 47 1.19 -6.05 6.76
N LEU A 48 2.06 -5.18 6.30
CA LEU A 48 2.16 -4.77 4.90
C LEU A 48 3.17 -5.66 4.18
N VAL A 49 2.95 -5.90 2.89
CA VAL A 49 3.86 -6.63 2.00
C VAL A 49 4.32 -5.68 0.92
N ARG A 50 5.63 -5.63 0.68
CA ARG A 50 6.22 -4.86 -0.42
C ARG A 50 5.97 -5.58 -1.75
N ALA A 51 5.72 -4.81 -2.79
CA ALA A 51 5.53 -5.27 -4.14
C ALA A 51 6.34 -4.40 -5.09
N GLU A 52 7.15 -5.07 -5.90
CA GLU A 52 7.90 -4.45 -6.99
C GLU A 52 6.98 -4.12 -8.17
N ALA A 53 7.31 -3.06 -8.91
CA ALA A 53 6.71 -2.80 -10.21
C ALA A 53 6.96 -3.99 -11.17
N LYS A 54 5.95 -4.39 -11.94
CA LYS A 54 5.98 -5.66 -12.70
C LYS A 54 6.25 -5.50 -14.17
N ASN A 55 6.10 -4.28 -14.66
CA ASN A 55 6.23 -3.90 -16.06
C ASN A 55 6.52 -2.39 -16.10
N ASP A 56 6.93 -1.91 -17.27
CA ASP A 56 7.30 -0.50 -17.47
C ASP A 56 6.13 0.47 -17.19
N ALA A 57 4.89 0.05 -17.43
CA ALA A 57 3.72 0.86 -17.13
C ALA A 57 3.51 1.03 -15.62
N ASP A 58 3.76 0.00 -14.82
CA ASP A 58 3.73 0.04 -13.36
C ASP A 58 4.99 0.71 -12.78
N ALA A 59 6.12 0.67 -13.48
CA ALA A 59 7.35 1.36 -13.06
C ALA A 59 7.14 2.87 -12.92
N SER A 60 6.25 3.46 -13.72
CA SER A 60 5.84 4.87 -13.58
C SER A 60 5.17 5.19 -12.23
N ARG A 61 4.58 4.19 -11.55
CA ARG A 61 4.00 4.31 -10.21
C ARG A 61 4.97 3.94 -9.10
N GLY A 62 6.06 3.24 -9.45
CA GLY A 62 7.05 2.71 -8.53
C GLY A 62 6.58 1.48 -7.75
N ASP A 63 7.45 1.04 -6.85
CA ASP A 63 7.14 0.00 -5.88
C ASP A 63 6.07 0.47 -4.89
N TYR A 64 5.39 -0.49 -4.25
CA TYR A 64 4.32 -0.17 -3.31
C TYR A 64 4.21 -1.22 -2.21
N TRP A 65 3.53 -0.85 -1.14
CA TRP A 65 3.19 -1.70 -0.01
C TRP A 65 1.69 -1.94 0.02
N TYR A 66 1.25 -3.16 0.31
CA TYR A 66 -0.16 -3.48 0.43
C TYR A 66 -0.47 -4.34 1.65
N CYS A 67 -1.67 -4.17 2.19
CA CYS A 67 -2.10 -4.95 3.36
C CYS A 67 -2.22 -6.44 3.03
N THR A 68 -1.67 -7.31 3.88
CA THR A 68 -1.93 -8.77 3.82
C THR A 68 -3.42 -9.12 3.82
N GLY A 69 -4.25 -8.25 4.41
CA GLY A 69 -5.72 -8.33 4.40
C GLY A 69 -6.40 -7.81 3.13
N TYR A 70 -5.69 -7.52 2.04
CA TYR A 70 -6.25 -6.91 0.83
C TYR A 70 -7.40 -7.70 0.21
N ASN A 71 -7.26 -9.02 0.14
CA ASN A 71 -8.31 -9.90 -0.36
C ASN A 71 -9.43 -10.14 0.65
N LYS A 72 -9.25 -9.73 1.91
CA LYS A 72 -10.24 -9.82 3.01
C LYS A 72 -10.96 -8.49 3.28
N GLY A 73 -10.87 -7.53 2.35
CA GLY A 73 -11.58 -6.25 2.42
C GLY A 73 -10.70 -5.02 2.70
N CYS A 74 -9.47 -5.17 3.21
CA CYS A 74 -8.61 -4.03 3.51
C CYS A 74 -7.84 -3.54 2.28
N LYS A 75 -8.41 -2.61 1.51
CA LYS A 75 -7.82 -2.10 0.24
C LYS A 75 -6.69 -1.08 0.41
N VAL A 76 -5.93 -1.14 1.51
CA VAL A 76 -4.81 -0.22 1.74
C VAL A 76 -3.64 -0.60 0.85
N THR A 77 -3.18 0.38 0.08
CA THR A 77 -1.94 0.39 -0.70
C THR A 77 -1.23 1.71 -0.42
N LEU A 78 0.07 1.66 -0.16
CA LEU A 78 0.93 2.81 0.11
C LEU A 78 2.08 2.79 -0.90
N SER A 79 2.54 3.95 -1.35
CA SER A 79 3.76 4.02 -2.18
C SER A 79 4.97 3.54 -1.38
N ASP A 80 5.98 3.03 -2.07
CA ASP A 80 7.29 2.79 -1.46
C ASP A 80 8.09 4.09 -1.37
N ASP A 81 8.68 4.31 -0.20
CA ASP A 81 9.67 5.34 0.11
C ASP A 81 10.94 4.65 0.61
N ASN A 82 11.85 4.35 -0.34
CA ASN A 82 13.16 3.76 -0.07
C ASN A 82 13.10 2.45 0.76
N GLY A 83 12.21 1.52 0.37
CA GLY A 83 11.99 0.26 1.06
C GLY A 83 11.15 0.38 2.32
N LYS A 84 10.40 1.48 2.47
CA LYS A 84 9.45 1.70 3.56
C LYS A 84 8.09 2.12 2.98
N PRO A 85 6.96 1.80 3.62
CA PRO A 85 5.70 2.39 3.21
C PRO A 85 5.71 3.89 3.46
N ALA A 86 5.29 4.66 2.46
CA ALA A 86 5.09 6.10 2.60
C ALA A 86 4.06 6.43 3.69
N ASP A 87 4.21 7.61 4.27
CA ASP A 87 3.31 8.12 5.31
C ASP A 87 1.84 8.12 4.84
N ALA A 88 0.97 7.68 5.74
CA ALA A 88 -0.45 7.51 5.48
C ALA A 88 -1.30 8.20 6.55
N TRP A 89 -2.20 9.07 6.10
CA TRP A 89 -3.02 9.90 6.98
C TRP A 89 -4.48 9.48 6.90
N ARG A 90 -5.16 9.38 8.05
CA ARG A 90 -6.60 9.10 8.11
C ARG A 90 -7.39 10.40 8.10
N CYS A 91 -8.42 10.46 7.28
CA CYS A 91 -9.35 11.57 7.24
C CYS A 91 -10.05 11.72 8.61
N PRO A 92 -9.96 12.87 9.28
CA PRO A 92 -10.62 13.08 10.57
C PRO A 92 -12.15 13.09 10.45
N ARG A 93 -12.70 13.29 9.24
CA ARG A 93 -14.15 13.29 9.00
C ARG A 93 -14.76 11.89 8.92
N CYS A 94 -14.05 10.93 8.30
CA CYS A 94 -14.64 9.62 7.99
C CYS A 94 -13.69 8.42 8.20
N GLY A 95 -12.48 8.62 8.69
CA GLY A 95 -11.52 7.57 9.04
C GLY A 95 -10.83 6.87 7.85
N HIS A 96 -11.29 7.08 6.61
CA HIS A 96 -10.63 6.58 5.39
C HIS A 96 -9.32 7.32 5.11
N LEU A 97 -8.40 6.70 4.36
CA LEU A 97 -7.10 7.32 4.07
C LEU A 97 -7.23 8.58 3.19
N LEU A 98 -6.31 9.50 3.39
CA LEU A 98 -6.09 10.63 2.49
C LEU A 98 -5.17 10.22 1.35
N LYS A 99 -5.36 10.83 0.19
CA LYS A 99 -4.48 10.72 -0.97
C LYS A 99 -4.00 12.12 -1.35
N GLN A 100 -2.71 12.25 -1.64
CA GLN A 100 -2.20 13.46 -2.30
C GLN A 100 -2.80 13.56 -3.70
N ARG A 101 -3.26 14.75 -4.05
CA ARG A 101 -3.85 15.08 -5.34
C ARG A 101 -3.29 16.43 -5.78
N ARG A 102 -3.18 16.63 -7.10
CA ARG A 102 -2.79 17.92 -7.67
C ARG A 102 -4.04 18.64 -8.17
N GLY A 103 -4.25 19.87 -7.70
CA GLY A 103 -5.30 20.78 -8.15
C GLY A 103 -4.73 22.08 -8.73
N LYS A 104 -5.63 23.02 -9.05
CA LYS A 104 -5.26 24.34 -9.60
C LYS A 104 -4.34 25.14 -8.68
N ASN A 105 -4.52 24.99 -7.36
CA ASN A 105 -3.77 25.73 -6.34
C ASN A 105 -2.56 24.94 -5.80
N GLY A 106 -2.15 23.85 -6.47
CA GLY A 106 -1.04 22.99 -6.05
C GLY A 106 -1.50 21.65 -5.48
N VAL A 107 -0.60 21.01 -4.72
CA VAL A 107 -0.85 19.71 -4.09
C VAL A 107 -1.72 19.89 -2.85
N PHE A 108 -2.66 18.98 -2.66
CA PHE A 108 -3.51 18.92 -1.48
C PHE A 108 -3.82 17.46 -1.13
N TRP A 109 -4.26 17.22 0.10
CA TRP A 109 -4.70 15.91 0.56
C TRP A 109 -6.21 15.80 0.49
N GLY A 110 -6.72 14.92 -0.36
CA GLY A 110 -8.16 14.64 -0.47
C GLY A 110 -8.52 13.26 0.07
N CYS A 111 -9.71 13.11 0.65
CA CYS A 111 -10.19 11.81 1.09
C CYS A 111 -10.21 10.78 -0.04
N SER A 112 -9.81 9.54 0.25
CA SER A 112 -9.86 8.43 -0.70
C SER A 112 -11.28 8.05 -1.10
N GLN A 113 -12.27 8.40 -0.27
CA GLN A 113 -13.68 8.07 -0.45
C GLN A 113 -14.45 9.16 -1.20
N TYR A 114 -13.79 10.15 -1.78
CA TYR A 114 -14.43 11.10 -2.70
C TYR A 114 -15.13 10.35 -3.86
N PRO A 115 -16.38 10.70 -4.24
CA PRO A 115 -17.15 11.90 -3.86
C PRO A 115 -17.94 11.79 -2.55
N LEU A 116 -18.05 10.61 -1.93
CA LEU A 116 -18.83 10.42 -0.70
C LEU A 116 -18.27 11.22 0.49
N CYS A 117 -16.96 11.41 0.53
CA CYS A 117 -16.32 12.32 1.47
C CYS A 117 -15.50 13.37 0.71
N THR A 118 -15.92 14.63 0.83
CA THR A 118 -15.32 15.79 0.15
C THR A 118 -14.24 16.49 0.98
N ALA A 119 -13.82 15.91 2.12
CA ALA A 119 -12.80 16.50 2.96
C ALA A 119 -11.49 16.64 2.18
N SER A 120 -10.93 17.85 2.22
CA SER A 120 -9.62 18.19 1.69
C SER A 120 -8.82 18.98 2.73
N PHE A 121 -7.51 18.83 2.67
CA PHE A 121 -6.56 19.44 3.58
C PHE A 121 -5.40 19.99 2.75
N THR A 122 -4.85 21.12 3.15
CA THR A 122 -3.71 21.72 2.47
C THR A 122 -2.48 20.84 2.67
N ASP A 123 -1.64 20.72 1.65
CA ASP A 123 -0.33 20.08 1.81
C ASP A 123 0.67 21.09 2.41
N MET A 124 1.30 20.71 3.52
CA MET A 124 2.41 21.46 4.12
C MET A 124 3.61 20.53 4.26
N GLY A 125 4.48 20.55 3.27
CA GLY A 125 5.71 19.73 3.27
C GLY A 125 5.42 18.23 3.20
N GLY A 126 4.44 17.82 2.39
CA GLY A 126 4.06 16.41 2.26
C GLY A 126 3.22 15.87 3.42
N LYS A 127 2.57 16.75 4.19
CA LYS A 127 1.66 16.38 5.29
C LYS A 127 0.34 17.17 5.21
N PRO A 128 -0.81 16.56 5.56
CA PRO A 128 -2.08 17.26 5.58
C PRO A 128 -2.14 18.25 6.74
N LYS A 129 -2.61 19.47 6.48
CA LYS A 129 -2.89 20.49 7.50
C LYS A 129 -4.33 20.98 7.40
N GLY A 130 -4.96 21.21 8.56
CA GLY A 130 -6.30 21.76 8.67
C GLY A 130 -7.08 21.18 9.86
N PRO A 131 -8.38 21.46 9.99
CA PRO A 131 -9.18 20.97 11.12
C PRO A 131 -9.09 19.45 11.28
N GLY A 132 -8.60 18.99 12.43
CA GLY A 132 -8.37 17.57 12.72
C GLY A 132 -6.96 17.04 12.44
N PHE A 133 -6.04 17.92 11.99
CA PHE A 133 -4.59 17.70 11.95
C PHE A 133 -3.94 18.94 12.59
N GLU A 134 -3.48 18.81 13.84
CA GLU A 134 -2.81 19.87 14.61
C GLU A 134 -1.47 20.31 13.96
#